data_AF-A0A7S2B7A7-F1
#
_entry.id   AF-A0A7S2B7A7-F1
#
_cell.length_a   1.000
_cell.length_b   1.000
_cell.length_c   1.000
_cell.angle_alpha   90.00
_cell.angle_beta   90.00
_cell.angle_gamma   90.00
#
_symmetry.space_group_name_H-M   'P 1'
#
loop_
_entity.id
_entity.type
_entity.pdbx_description
1 polymer ?
#
loop_
_entity_poly.entity_id
_entity_poly.type
_entity_poly.pdbx_seq_one_letter_code
_entity_poly.pdbx_strand_id
1 'polypeptide(L)'
;NDNIGGVLAKALAEMSVAQPTDGVDFLARWLRTYAEQEEAKIWREKEEKQLEEERAKTKAKLDEKEARRQKTADELDQKNKKFQDFMAKLANSETVFTDACWKELVEVAQVYTGAQAVYLGKLDEEGIEGVEGRCVCYTHATSGSEWMLEKVLKD
;
A
#
# COMPACT_ATOMS: atom_id res chain seq x y z
N ASN A 1 -45.11 19.99 -3.89
CA ASN A 1 -46.39 19.80 -4.60
C ASN A 1 -46.68 21.00 -5.50
N ASP A 2 -45.65 21.68 -5.99
CA ASP A 2 -45.74 22.87 -6.83
C ASP A 2 -44.84 22.62 -8.02
N ASN A 3 -45.29 22.85 -9.25
CA ASN A 3 -44.38 23.33 -10.31
C ASN A 3 -45.04 23.58 -11.67
N ILE A 4 -46.33 23.27 -11.90
CA ILE A 4 -46.95 23.63 -13.18
C ILE A 4 -47.34 25.12 -13.19
N GLY A 5 -47.91 25.65 -12.10
CA GLY A 5 -48.33 27.06 -12.02
C GLY A 5 -47.18 28.06 -12.13
N GLY A 6 -46.04 27.78 -11.50
CA GLY A 6 -44.85 28.66 -11.58
C GLY A 6 -44.16 28.60 -12.95
N VAL A 7 -44.13 27.43 -13.58
CA VAL A 7 -43.56 27.25 -14.93
C VAL A 7 -44.46 27.89 -15.99
N LEU A 8 -45.78 27.74 -15.87
CA LEU A 8 -46.75 28.43 -16.71
C LEU A 8 -46.68 29.95 -16.53
N ALA A 9 -46.53 30.46 -15.30
CA ALA A 9 -46.38 31.90 -15.07
C ALA A 9 -45.13 32.47 -15.76
N LYS A 10 -44.00 31.74 -15.77
CA LYS A 10 -42.79 32.12 -16.51
C LYS A 10 -43.01 32.08 -18.02
N ALA A 11 -43.63 31.02 -18.53
CA ALA A 11 -43.97 30.89 -19.94
C ALA A 11 -44.89 32.03 -20.42
N LEU A 12 -45.90 32.37 -19.62
CA LEU A 12 -46.83 33.48 -19.89
C LEU A 12 -46.15 34.85 -19.81
N ALA A 13 -45.23 35.05 -18.86
CA ALA A 13 -44.43 36.26 -18.78
C ALA A 13 -43.54 36.43 -20.02
N GLU A 14 -42.90 35.36 -20.48
CA GLU A 14 -42.05 35.37 -21.68
C GLU A 14 -42.87 35.56 -22.96
N MET A 15 -44.07 34.96 -23.02
CA MET A 15 -45.03 35.18 -24.09
C MET A 15 -45.54 36.62 -24.12
N SER A 16 -45.76 37.25 -22.96
CA SER A 16 -46.22 38.65 -22.89
C SER A 16 -45.19 39.65 -23.44
N VAL A 17 -43.91 39.29 -23.39
CA VAL A 17 -42.80 40.07 -23.96
C VAL A 17 -42.61 39.76 -25.45
N ALA A 18 -42.65 38.49 -25.83
CA ALA A 18 -42.41 38.06 -27.21
C ALA A 18 -43.60 38.32 -28.15
N GLN A 19 -44.82 38.44 -27.62
CA GLN A 19 -46.08 38.65 -28.34
C GLN A 19 -46.20 37.83 -29.64
N PRO A 20 -46.05 36.49 -29.56
CA PRO A 20 -46.11 35.63 -30.73
C PRO A 20 -47.51 35.63 -31.36
N THR A 21 -47.58 35.45 -32.68
CA THR A 21 -48.85 35.39 -33.42
C THR A 21 -49.69 34.16 -33.05
N ASP A 22 -49.04 33.06 -32.65
CA ASP A 22 -49.67 31.87 -32.06
C ASP A 22 -49.12 31.64 -30.64
N GLY A 23 -49.89 32.08 -29.63
CA GLY A 23 -49.52 31.94 -28.23
C GLY A 23 -49.56 30.50 -27.72
N VAL A 24 -50.41 29.64 -28.31
CA VAL A 24 -50.53 28.24 -27.86
C VAL A 24 -49.35 27.43 -28.35
N ASP A 25 -48.95 27.59 -29.61
CA ASP A 25 -47.75 26.94 -30.16
C ASP A 25 -46.47 27.44 -29.49
N PHE A 26 -46.38 28.75 -29.20
CA PHE A 26 -45.26 29.30 -28.42
C PHE A 26 -45.17 28.66 -27.04
N LEU A 27 -46.28 28.58 -26.31
CA LEU A 27 -46.31 27.98 -24.97
C LEU A 27 -45.91 26.50 -25.01
N ALA A 28 -46.40 25.74 -25.99
CA ALA A 28 -46.05 24.33 -26.16
C ALA A 28 -44.55 24.11 -26.43
N ARG A 29 -43.95 24.91 -27.31
CA ARG A 29 -42.51 24.87 -27.60
C ARG A 29 -41.67 25.28 -26.40
N TRP A 30 -42.10 26.32 -25.68
CA TRP A 30 -41.41 26.80 -24.49
C TRP A 30 -41.42 25.75 -23.37
N LEU A 31 -42.58 25.16 -23.09
CA LEU A 31 -42.71 24.10 -22.08
C LEU A 31 -41.88 22.86 -22.43
N ARG A 32 -41.83 22.50 -23.71
CA ARG A 32 -40.96 21.41 -24.19
C ARG A 32 -39.48 21.74 -23.94
N THR A 33 -39.05 22.94 -24.31
CA THR A 33 -37.66 23.38 -24.11
C THR A 33 -37.31 23.44 -22.63
N TYR A 34 -38.23 23.90 -21.79
CA TYR A 34 -38.07 23.94 -20.34
C TYR A 34 -37.91 22.53 -19.75
N ALA A 35 -38.74 21.58 -20.17
CA ALA A 35 -38.64 20.19 -19.74
C ALA A 35 -37.29 19.57 -20.15
N GLU A 36 -36.86 19.76 -21.40
CA GLU A 36 -35.57 19.29 -21.90
C GLU A 36 -34.39 19.91 -21.11
N GLN A 37 -34.48 21.21 -20.75
CA GLN A 37 -33.45 21.87 -19.94
C GLN A 37 -33.40 21.35 -18.50
N GLU A 38 -34.55 21.05 -17.90
CA GLU A 38 -34.61 20.55 -16.53
C GLU A 38 -34.09 19.12 -16.45
N GLU A 39 -34.43 18.27 -17.42
CA GLU A 39 -33.84 16.94 -17.58
C GLU A 39 -32.31 17.02 -17.77
N ALA A 40 -31.84 17.94 -18.60
CA ALA A 40 -30.41 18.16 -18.82
C ALA A 40 -29.67 18.69 -17.57
N LYS A 41 -30.34 19.44 -16.68
CA LYS A 41 -29.76 19.84 -15.38
C LYS A 41 -29.66 18.64 -14.44
N ILE A 42 -30.74 17.86 -14.31
CA ILE A 42 -30.76 16.66 -13.48
C ILE A 42 -29.69 15.66 -13.95
N TRP A 43 -29.49 15.52 -15.26
CA TRP A 43 -28.44 14.69 -15.83
C TRP A 43 -27.04 15.20 -15.45
N ARG A 44 -26.78 16.50 -15.62
CA ARG A 44 -25.50 17.12 -15.24
C ARG A 44 -25.20 16.98 -13.74
N GLU A 45 -26.19 17.18 -12.88
CA GLU A 45 -26.02 16.99 -11.43
C GLU A 45 -25.70 15.53 -11.07
N LYS A 46 -26.27 14.56 -11.80
CA LYS A 46 -25.95 13.14 -11.62
C LYS A 46 -24.54 12.81 -12.09
N GLU A 47 -24.13 13.32 -13.24
CA GLU A 47 -22.77 13.14 -13.76
C GLU A 47 -21.73 13.76 -12.83
N GLU A 48 -21.99 14.97 -12.31
CA GLU A 48 -21.09 15.64 -11.38
C GLU A 48 -20.94 14.84 -10.08
N LYS A 49 -22.05 14.36 -9.50
CA LYS A 49 -22.01 13.48 -8.32
C LYS A 49 -21.24 12.18 -8.58
N GLN A 50 -21.45 11.55 -9.73
CA GLN A 50 -20.71 10.35 -10.11
C GLN A 50 -19.21 10.64 -10.25
N LEU A 51 -18.85 11.76 -10.87
CA LEU A 51 -17.46 12.17 -11.03
C LEU A 51 -16.79 12.45 -9.68
N GLU A 52 -17.49 13.09 -8.74
CA GLU A 52 -17.02 13.30 -7.37
C GLU A 52 -16.78 11.98 -6.63
N GLU A 53 -17.72 11.04 -6.71
CA GLU A 53 -17.57 9.71 -6.12
C GLU A 53 -16.39 8.94 -6.73
N GLU A 54 -16.21 9.00 -8.05
CA GLU A 54 -15.10 8.35 -8.74
C GLU A 54 -13.76 8.98 -8.37
N ARG A 55 -13.70 10.31 -8.25
CA ARG A 55 -12.51 11.02 -7.78
C ARG A 55 -12.17 10.64 -6.35
N ALA A 56 -13.16 10.58 -5.46
CA ALA A 56 -12.97 10.17 -4.07
C ALA A 56 -12.46 8.72 -3.96
N LYS A 57 -13.07 7.79 -4.71
CA LYS A 57 -12.63 6.38 -4.78
C LYS A 57 -11.22 6.24 -5.34
N THR A 58 -10.89 7.02 -6.38
CA THR A 58 -9.56 6.99 -7.00
C THR A 58 -8.50 7.53 -6.06
N LYS A 59 -8.79 8.66 -5.38
CA LYS A 59 -7.88 9.24 -4.38
C LYS A 59 -7.62 8.26 -3.24
N ALA A 60 -8.66 7.65 -2.67
CA ALA A 60 -8.51 6.67 -1.61
C ALA A 60 -7.64 5.46 -2.03
N LYS A 61 -7.82 4.95 -3.26
CA LYS A 61 -7.00 3.86 -3.79
C LYS A 61 -5.55 4.26 -4.02
N LEU A 62 -5.29 5.50 -4.45
CA LEU A 62 -3.93 6.00 -4.63
C LEU A 62 -3.25 6.17 -3.28
N ASP A 63 -3.92 6.81 -2.31
CA ASP A 63 -3.40 7.00 -0.95
C ASP A 63 -3.09 5.65 -0.28
N GLU A 64 -3.95 4.64 -0.41
CA GLU A 64 -3.71 3.29 0.11
C GLU A 64 -2.49 2.62 -0.57
N LYS A 65 -2.38 2.76 -1.90
CA LYS A 65 -1.27 2.19 -2.67
C LYS A 65 0.05 2.86 -2.33
N GLU A 66 0.05 4.18 -2.16
CA GLU A 66 1.22 4.95 -1.76
C GLU A 66 1.64 4.60 -0.33
N ALA A 67 0.70 4.55 0.62
CA ALA A 67 0.99 4.13 2.00
C ALA A 67 1.56 2.71 2.05
N ARG A 68 1.04 1.78 1.25
CA ARG A 68 1.58 0.41 1.17
C ARG A 68 2.99 0.39 0.59
N ARG A 69 3.23 1.13 -0.50
CA ARG A 69 4.56 1.26 -1.12
C ARG A 69 5.57 1.87 -0.16
N GLN A 70 5.16 2.91 0.57
CA GLN A 70 6.04 3.58 1.52
C GLN A 70 6.38 2.67 2.70
N LYS A 71 5.41 1.96 3.28
CA LYS A 71 5.68 0.94 4.31
C LYS A 71 6.67 -0.13 3.82
N THR A 72 6.46 -0.66 2.61
CA THR A 72 7.37 -1.67 2.06
C THR A 72 8.77 -1.11 1.79
N ALA A 73 8.88 0.15 1.34
CA ALA A 73 10.15 0.80 1.12
C ALA A 73 10.87 1.08 2.45
N ASP A 74 10.16 1.59 3.45
CA ASP A 74 10.68 1.86 4.79
C ASP A 74 11.17 0.56 5.46
N GLU A 75 10.42 -0.54 5.33
CA GLU A 75 10.85 -1.85 5.83
C GLU A 75 12.12 -2.33 5.13
N LEU A 76 12.21 -2.18 3.81
CA LEU A 76 13.36 -2.61 3.02
C LEU A 76 14.60 -1.74 3.32
N ASP A 77 14.42 -0.43 3.47
CA ASP A 77 15.46 0.51 3.87
C ASP A 77 15.96 0.24 5.30
N GLN A 78 15.06 -0.08 6.24
CA GLN A 78 15.47 -0.48 7.60
C GLN A 78 16.28 -1.77 7.60
N LYS A 79 15.88 -2.78 6.80
CA LYS A 79 16.65 -4.02 6.64
C LYS A 79 18.02 -3.76 6.04
N ASN A 80 18.08 -2.96 4.97
CA ASN A 80 19.33 -2.60 4.31
C ASN A 80 20.26 -1.79 5.20
N LYS A 81 19.73 -0.84 5.99
CA LYS A 81 20.52 -0.07 6.96
C LYS A 81 21.15 -0.99 8.00
N LYS A 82 20.36 -1.89 8.62
CA LYS A 82 20.90 -2.86 9.59
C LYS A 82 22.00 -3.73 8.99
N PHE A 83 21.81 -4.20 7.75
CA PHE A 83 22.82 -4.97 7.05
C PHE A 83 24.09 -4.15 6.76
N GLN A 84 23.96 -2.92 6.26
CA GLN A 84 25.09 -2.05 5.98
C GLN A 84 25.84 -1.64 7.25
N ASP A 85 25.12 -1.30 8.32
CA ASP A 85 25.69 -0.97 9.63
C ASP A 85 26.51 -2.15 10.17
N PHE A 86 25.98 -3.38 10.04
CA PHE A 86 26.70 -4.58 10.43
C PHE A 86 27.93 -4.85 9.54
N MET A 87 27.81 -4.70 8.23
CA MET A 87 28.94 -4.84 7.30
C MET A 87 30.03 -3.79 7.55
N ALA A 88 29.65 -2.56 7.91
CA ALA A 88 30.60 -1.51 8.28
C ALA A 88 31.35 -1.85 9.57
N LYS A 89 30.68 -2.45 10.56
CA LYS A 89 31.34 -3.01 11.75
C LYS A 89 32.33 -4.12 11.37
N LEU A 90 31.95 -5.03 10.47
CA LEU A 90 32.85 -6.10 9.99
C LEU A 90 34.07 -5.58 9.23
N ALA A 91 33.92 -4.49 8.48
CA ALA A 91 35.01 -3.87 7.72
C ALA A 91 36.02 -3.13 8.60
N ASN A 92 35.67 -2.83 9.87
CA ASN A 92 36.58 -2.20 10.81
C ASN A 92 37.54 -3.25 11.40
N SER A 93 38.85 -3.02 11.22
CA SER A 93 39.91 -3.92 11.68
C SER A 93 40.07 -4.00 13.19
N GLU A 94 39.45 -3.08 13.94
CA GLU A 94 39.46 -3.08 15.42
C GLU A 94 38.28 -3.83 16.04
N THR A 95 37.38 -4.39 15.22
CA THR A 95 36.17 -5.03 15.71
C THR A 95 36.49 -6.36 16.41
N VAL A 96 36.09 -6.47 17.67
CA VAL A 96 36.25 -7.70 18.45
C VAL A 96 35.06 -8.62 18.18
N PHE A 97 35.35 -9.78 17.60
CA PHE A 97 34.37 -10.84 17.33
C PHE A 97 33.96 -11.56 18.62
N THR A 98 33.04 -10.96 19.35
CA THR A 98 32.43 -11.53 20.56
C THR A 98 31.19 -12.35 20.22
N ASP A 99 30.72 -13.17 21.17
CA ASP A 99 29.46 -13.94 21.07
C ASP A 99 28.26 -13.06 20.67
N ALA A 100 28.23 -11.81 21.15
CA ALA A 100 27.21 -10.83 20.77
C ALA A 100 27.26 -10.45 19.28
N CYS A 101 28.46 -10.36 18.69
CA CYS A 101 28.63 -10.05 17.26
C CYS A 101 28.11 -11.19 16.38
N TRP A 102 28.33 -12.43 16.80
CA TRP A 102 27.84 -13.62 16.09
C TRP A 102 26.32 -13.79 16.20
N LYS A 103 25.72 -13.44 17.35
CA LYS A 103 24.26 -13.33 17.48
C LYS A 103 23.69 -12.27 16.55
N GLU A 104 24.29 -11.08 16.52
CA GLU A 104 23.86 -9.99 15.62
C GLU A 104 23.95 -10.41 14.14
N LEU A 105 24.99 -11.14 13.74
CA LEU A 105 25.14 -11.68 12.38
C LEU A 105 23.97 -12.61 12.00
N VAL A 106 23.63 -13.55 12.88
CA VAL A 106 22.57 -14.54 12.64
C VAL A 106 21.20 -13.86 12.54
N GLU A 107 20.95 -12.87 13.40
CA GLU A 107 19.72 -12.05 13.34
C GLU A 107 19.63 -11.21 12.06
N VAL A 108 20.72 -10.52 11.68
CA VAL A 108 20.77 -9.72 10.44
C VAL A 108 20.58 -10.62 9.22
N ALA A 109 21.23 -11.78 9.20
CA ALA A 109 21.09 -12.76 8.12
C ALA A 109 19.66 -13.29 8.00
N GLN A 110 18.99 -13.59 9.11
CA GLN A 110 17.59 -14.02 9.11
C GLN A 110 16.67 -12.92 8.55
N VAL A 111 16.85 -11.69 9.03
CA VAL A 111 16.04 -10.54 8.62
C VAL A 111 16.23 -10.19 7.15
N TYR A 112 17.47 -10.30 6.64
CA TYR A 112 17.82 -10.01 5.25
C TYR A 112 17.33 -11.09 4.28
N THR A 113 17.54 -12.37 4.62
CA THR A 113 17.16 -13.50 3.75
C THR A 113 15.68 -13.85 3.83
N GLY A 114 15.00 -13.50 4.93
CA GLY A 114 13.64 -13.94 5.22
C GLY A 114 13.56 -15.43 5.56
N ALA A 115 14.68 -16.07 5.88
CA ALA A 115 14.72 -17.47 6.28
C ALA A 115 14.00 -17.69 7.62
N GLN A 116 13.38 -18.86 7.77
CA GLN A 116 12.73 -19.24 9.03
C GLN A 116 13.74 -19.42 10.17
N ALA A 117 14.91 -19.96 9.86
CA ALA A 117 16.00 -20.17 10.80
C ALA A 117 17.35 -19.95 10.13
N VAL A 118 18.29 -19.36 10.87
CA VAL A 118 19.69 -19.21 10.45
C VAL A 118 20.59 -19.74 11.58
N TYR A 119 21.68 -20.39 11.19
CA TYR A 119 22.62 -21.04 12.09
C TYR A 119 24.06 -20.67 11.73
N LEU A 120 24.89 -20.46 12.75
CA LEU A 120 26.34 -20.31 12.61
C LEU A 120 27.01 -21.57 13.13
N GLY A 121 27.74 -22.25 12.26
CA GLY A 121 28.53 -23.43 12.61
C GLY A 121 30.03 -23.13 12.64
N LYS A 122 30.74 -23.70 13.60
CA LYS A 122 32.19 -23.81 13.57
C LYS A 122 32.55 -25.17 12.99
N LEU A 123 33.40 -25.18 11.97
CA LEU A 123 33.99 -26.41 11.44
C LEU A 123 35.14 -26.81 12.36
N ASP A 124 35.09 -28.04 12.87
CA ASP A 124 36.20 -28.66 13.57
C ASP A 124 36.76 -29.81 12.73
N GLU A 125 38.06 -29.77 12.47
CA GLU A 125 38.75 -30.78 11.64
C GLU A 125 39.29 -31.94 12.47
N GLU A 126 39.51 -31.74 13.78
CA GLU A 126 40.09 -32.74 14.67
C GLU A 126 39.03 -33.59 15.40
N GLY A 127 37.76 -33.18 15.31
CA GLY A 127 36.63 -33.84 15.96
C GLY A 127 36.40 -33.34 17.39
N ILE A 128 35.16 -33.40 17.86
CA ILE A 128 34.74 -32.91 19.19
C ILE A 128 34.08 -34.06 19.96
N GLU A 129 34.36 -34.13 21.28
CA GLU A 129 33.79 -35.03 22.31
C GLU A 129 33.02 -36.26 21.77
N GLY A 130 33.75 -37.33 21.42
CA GLY A 130 33.17 -38.62 21.04
C GLY A 130 32.83 -38.79 19.55
N VAL A 131 33.15 -37.80 18.71
CA VAL A 131 33.02 -37.88 17.25
C VAL A 131 34.39 -37.67 16.60
N GLU A 132 34.99 -38.76 16.10
CA GLU A 132 36.19 -38.70 15.25
C GLU A 132 35.82 -38.30 13.81
N GLY A 133 36.55 -37.34 13.25
CA GLY A 133 36.39 -36.84 11.87
C GLY A 133 35.87 -35.39 11.78
N ARG A 134 35.87 -34.83 10.57
CA ARG A 134 35.37 -33.47 10.29
C ARG A 134 33.92 -33.34 10.75
N CYS A 135 33.65 -32.37 11.61
CA CYS A 135 32.31 -32.11 12.11
C CYS A 135 31.98 -30.62 12.19
N VAL A 136 30.72 -30.28 11.98
CA VAL A 136 30.20 -28.91 12.16
C VAL A 136 29.39 -28.86 13.44
N CYS A 137 29.80 -27.95 14.34
CA CYS A 137 29.08 -27.66 15.58
C CYS A 137 28.41 -26.29 15.48
N TYR A 138 27.09 -26.25 15.59
CA TYR A 138 26.34 -25.00 15.58
C TYR A 138 26.47 -24.30 16.93
N THR A 139 27.04 -23.10 16.92
CA THR A 139 27.27 -22.30 18.12
C THR A 139 26.22 -21.22 18.30
N HIS A 140 25.61 -20.75 17.20
CA HIS A 140 24.60 -19.68 17.24
C HIS A 140 23.40 -20.04 16.36
N ALA A 141 22.21 -19.64 16.83
CA ALA A 141 20.94 -19.85 16.15
C ALA A 141 20.04 -18.63 16.33
N THR A 142 19.12 -18.44 15.39
CA THR A 142 18.01 -17.47 15.53
C THR A 142 17.07 -17.90 16.66
N SER A 143 16.53 -16.93 17.40
CA SER A 143 15.61 -17.18 18.51
C SER A 143 14.43 -18.06 18.09
N GLY A 144 14.11 -19.07 18.90
CA GLY A 144 13.03 -20.03 18.63
C GLY A 144 13.42 -21.18 17.68
N SER A 145 14.66 -21.22 17.19
CA SER A 145 15.17 -22.30 16.33
C SER A 145 16.37 -23.04 16.93
N GLU A 146 16.52 -23.01 18.26
CA GLU A 146 17.71 -23.47 19.00
C GLU A 146 17.98 -24.98 18.96
N TRP A 147 17.04 -25.78 18.44
CA TRP A 147 17.10 -27.24 18.38
C TRP A 147 18.27 -27.83 17.56
N MET A 148 18.98 -27.02 16.77
CA MET A 148 20.19 -27.43 16.02
C MET A 148 21.50 -27.18 16.78
N LEU A 149 21.50 -26.39 17.86
CA LEU A 149 22.73 -26.10 18.64
C LEU A 149 23.31 -27.35 19.31
N GLU A 150 22.46 -28.33 19.60
CA GLU A 150 22.85 -29.61 20.22
C GLU A 150 23.24 -30.69 19.20
N LYS A 151 23.17 -30.38 17.89
CA LYS A 151 23.46 -31.35 16.83
C LYS A 151 24.84 -31.13 16.25
N VAL A 152 25.66 -32.19 16.34
CA VAL A 152 26.93 -32.31 15.63
C VAL A 152 26.65 -32.99 14.30
N LEU A 153 26.87 -32.29 13.18
CA LEU A 153 26.80 -32.88 11.85
C LEU A 153 28.17 -33.45 11.48
N LYS A 154 28.20 -34.74 11.16
CA LYS A 154 29.36 -35.41 10.56
C LYS A 154 29.32 -35.19 9.06
N ASP A 155 30.46 -34.88 8.47
CA ASP A 155 30.65 -34.90 7.01
C ASP A 155 30.75 -36.35 6.50
#